data_AF-A0AB32TV00-F1
#
_entry.id   AF-A0AB32TV00-F1
#
_cell.length_a   1.000
_cell.length_b   1.000
_cell.length_c   1.000
_cell.angle_alpha   90.00
_cell.angle_beta   90.00
_cell.angle_gamma   90.00
#
_symmetry.space_group_name_H-M   'P 1'
#
loop_
_entity.id
_entity.type
_entity.pdbx_description
1 polymer ?
#
loop_
_entity_poly.entity_id
_entity_poly.type
_entity_poly.pdbx_seq_one_letter_code
_entity_poly.pdbx_strand_id
1 'polypeptide(L)'
;MVNSQVPGGVCVSRSCAGCGGRISDRFLLFSMERYWHSRCLKCSCCQAQLGEIGSTCYSKSGMILCRTDYIRLFGHTGACSACGQSIPASEMVMRAQGNVYHLKCFSCATCRNQLVPGDRFHYVNGTIFCEHDRPGAALLNTHLQSNPVLPDQKVSEGLLKDSSSLLLSCTYFYSLKFTRRLD
;
A
#
# COMPACT_ATOMS: atom_id res chain seq x y z
N MET A 1 27.40 -37.78 35.41
CA MET A 1 27.23 -37.65 33.94
C MET A 1 25.77 -37.27 33.70
N VAL A 2 25.51 -36.00 33.35
CA VAL A 2 24.18 -35.57 32.90
C VAL A 2 24.09 -35.97 31.44
N ASN A 3 23.12 -36.79 31.06
CA ASN A 3 22.63 -36.88 29.69
C ASN A 3 21.17 -37.31 29.73
N SER A 4 20.29 -36.32 29.85
CA SER A 4 18.85 -36.45 29.61
C SER A 4 18.61 -36.72 28.13
N GLN A 5 18.77 -37.97 27.71
CA GLN A 5 18.22 -38.43 26.44
C GLN A 5 16.76 -38.77 26.65
N VAL A 6 15.87 -37.84 26.28
CA VAL A 6 14.44 -38.13 26.12
C VAL A 6 14.31 -39.03 24.88
N PRO A 7 13.85 -40.29 25.04
CA PRO A 7 13.70 -41.20 23.93
C PRO A 7 12.37 -40.95 23.21
N GLY A 8 12.39 -41.13 21.89
CA GLY A 8 11.27 -41.75 21.19
C GLY A 8 9.93 -41.03 21.29
N GLY A 9 9.88 -39.80 20.77
CA GLY A 9 8.62 -39.18 20.41
C GLY A 9 8.81 -38.45 19.09
N VAL A 10 8.83 -39.17 17.97
CA VAL A 10 8.53 -38.60 16.65
C VAL A 10 7.04 -38.22 16.58
N CYS A 11 6.52 -37.54 17.61
CA CYS A 11 5.41 -36.66 17.41
C CYS A 11 6.02 -35.56 16.54
N VAL A 12 5.58 -35.44 15.30
CA VAL A 12 5.88 -34.32 14.40
C VAL A 12 5.25 -33.08 15.04
N SER A 13 5.79 -32.67 16.19
CA SER A 13 5.28 -31.59 17.01
C SER A 13 5.66 -30.34 16.25
N ARG A 14 4.65 -29.73 15.64
CA ARG A 14 4.76 -28.49 14.85
C ARG A 14 5.60 -27.50 15.66
N SER A 15 6.85 -27.31 15.24
CA SER A 15 7.79 -26.39 15.87
C SER A 15 7.63 -25.01 15.26
N CYS A 16 7.74 -23.98 16.09
CA CYS A 16 7.62 -22.61 15.61
C CYS A 16 8.89 -22.20 14.87
N ALA A 17 8.74 -21.69 13.65
CA ALA A 17 9.86 -21.16 12.87
C ALA A 17 10.50 -19.89 13.46
N GLY A 18 9.77 -19.14 14.29
CA GLY A 18 10.27 -17.92 14.92
C GLY A 18 11.09 -18.15 16.19
N CYS A 19 10.67 -19.07 17.07
CA CYS A 19 11.36 -19.32 18.35
C CYS A 19 11.97 -20.72 18.47
N GLY A 20 11.74 -21.62 17.52
CA GLY A 20 12.18 -23.04 17.59
C GLY A 20 11.39 -23.90 18.59
N GLY A 21 10.62 -23.27 19.48
CA GLY A 21 9.83 -23.96 20.50
C GLY A 21 8.66 -24.76 19.93
N ARG A 22 8.19 -25.74 20.70
CA ARG A 22 6.98 -26.52 20.37
C ARG A 22 5.75 -25.61 20.41
N ILE A 23 4.84 -25.78 19.46
CA ILE A 23 3.56 -25.05 19.46
C ILE A 23 2.54 -25.84 20.29
N SER A 24 2.40 -25.45 21.55
CA SER A 24 1.37 -25.97 22.47
C SER A 24 0.08 -25.14 22.46
N ASP A 25 0.07 -24.02 21.73
CA ASP A 25 -1.07 -23.10 21.65
C ASP A 25 -2.27 -23.78 20.96
N ARG A 26 -3.50 -23.40 21.35
CA ARG A 26 -4.76 -23.90 20.77
C ARG A 26 -4.88 -23.63 19.27
N PHE A 27 -4.28 -22.52 18.83
CA PHE A 27 -4.27 -22.07 17.45
C PHE A 27 -2.84 -21.84 17.01
N LEU A 28 -2.56 -22.21 15.76
CA LEU A 28 -1.26 -22.02 15.16
C LEU A 28 -1.41 -21.50 13.73
N LEU A 29 -0.46 -20.68 13.33
CA LEU A 29 -0.44 -20.06 12.02
C LEU A 29 0.45 -20.88 11.09
N PHE A 30 -0.07 -21.17 9.90
CA PHE A 30 0.72 -21.72 8.81
C PHE A 30 0.92 -20.65 7.74
N SER A 31 2.19 -20.31 7.49
CA SER A 31 2.62 -19.34 6.49
C SER A 31 4.05 -19.64 6.07
N MET A 32 4.41 -19.37 4.82
CA MET A 32 5.74 -19.67 4.26
C MET A 32 6.13 -21.14 4.47
N GLU A 33 5.17 -22.05 4.27
CA GLU A 33 5.37 -23.50 4.41
C GLU A 33 5.83 -23.94 5.82
N ARG A 34 5.67 -23.08 6.83
CA ARG A 34 6.12 -23.30 8.21
C ARG A 34 5.06 -22.94 9.23
N TYR A 35 5.20 -23.49 10.43
CA TYR A 35 4.30 -23.21 11.55
C TYR A 35 4.85 -22.11 12.46
N TRP A 36 3.94 -21.31 13.00
CA TRP A 36 4.27 -20.18 13.86
C TRP A 36 3.30 -20.07 15.04
N HIS A 37 3.80 -19.68 16.21
CA HIS A 37 2.93 -19.13 17.26
C HIS A 37 2.35 -17.79 16.78
N SER A 38 1.15 -17.43 17.24
CA SER A 38 0.52 -16.14 16.92
C SER A 38 1.45 -14.96 17.24
N ARG A 39 2.07 -14.98 18.43
CA ARG A 39 3.02 -13.97 18.91
C ARG A 39 4.36 -13.95 18.16
N CYS A 40 4.75 -15.05 17.53
CA CYS A 40 6.05 -15.17 16.86
C CYS A 40 5.99 -14.69 15.41
N LEU A 41 4.82 -14.80 14.76
CA LEU A 41 4.64 -14.29 13.40
C LEU A 41 4.29 -12.80 13.45
N LYS A 42 5.32 -11.97 13.51
CA LYS A 42 5.21 -10.51 13.64
C LYS A 42 5.97 -9.77 12.55
N CYS A 43 5.55 -8.54 12.28
CA CYS A 43 6.27 -7.67 11.35
C CYS A 43 7.64 -7.29 11.92
N SER A 44 8.68 -7.39 11.10
CA SER A 44 10.06 -7.03 11.47
C SER A 44 10.20 -5.53 11.76
N CYS A 45 9.39 -4.69 11.12
CA CYS A 45 9.43 -3.24 11.29
C CYS A 45 8.55 -2.75 12.44
N CYS A 46 7.24 -3.03 12.42
CA CYS A 46 6.32 -2.52 13.44
C CYS A 46 6.05 -3.48 14.61
N GLN A 47 6.60 -4.70 14.58
CA GLN A 47 6.39 -5.76 15.60
C GLN A 47 4.93 -6.20 15.80
N ALA A 48 3.99 -5.72 14.97
CA ALA A 48 2.59 -6.13 15.01
C ALA A 48 2.44 -7.63 14.70
N GLN A 49 1.57 -8.32 15.44
CA GLN A 49 1.26 -9.72 15.23
C GLN A 49 0.46 -9.89 13.93
N LEU A 50 1.04 -10.56 12.95
CA LEU A 50 0.46 -10.64 11.61
C LEU A 50 -0.81 -11.50 11.58
N GLY A 51 -0.97 -12.42 12.52
CA GLY A 51 -2.20 -13.19 12.69
C GLY A 51 -3.39 -12.37 13.19
N GLU A 52 -3.15 -11.25 13.89
CA GLU A 52 -4.22 -10.42 14.46
C GLU A 52 -4.66 -9.32 13.49
N ILE A 53 -3.71 -8.69 12.79
CA ILE A 53 -3.98 -7.54 11.93
C ILE A 53 -4.54 -7.93 10.54
N GLY A 54 -4.38 -9.19 10.11
CA GLY A 54 -4.84 -9.62 8.80
C GLY A 54 -4.59 -11.10 8.49
N SER A 55 -4.94 -11.48 7.26
CA SER A 55 -4.80 -12.86 6.76
C SER A 55 -3.61 -13.03 5.81
N THR A 56 -2.75 -12.02 5.68
CA THR A 56 -1.64 -12.02 4.70
C THR A 56 -0.38 -11.42 5.31
N CYS A 57 0.78 -12.04 5.05
CA CYS A 57 2.08 -11.46 5.32
C CYS A 57 2.94 -11.42 4.06
N TYR A 58 4.00 -10.60 4.11
CA TYR A 58 4.95 -10.44 3.01
C TYR A 58 6.34 -10.81 3.52
N SER A 59 7.12 -11.55 2.73
CA SER A 59 8.52 -11.84 3.07
C SER A 59 9.45 -11.20 2.07
N LYS A 60 10.44 -10.40 2.48
CA LYS A 60 11.44 -9.90 1.52
C LYS A 60 12.78 -9.75 2.24
N SER A 61 13.86 -10.17 1.58
CA SER A 61 15.22 -10.14 2.15
C SER A 61 15.31 -10.73 3.56
N GLY A 62 14.62 -11.84 3.81
CA GLY A 62 14.58 -12.50 5.13
C GLY A 62 13.70 -11.80 6.19
N MET A 63 13.07 -10.66 5.88
CA MET A 63 12.16 -9.96 6.77
C MET A 63 10.72 -10.36 6.50
N ILE A 64 9.96 -10.65 7.57
CA ILE A 64 8.51 -10.84 7.51
C ILE A 64 7.86 -9.49 7.83
N LEU A 65 6.97 -9.02 6.96
CA LEU A 65 6.40 -7.67 6.99
C LEU A 65 4.87 -7.68 6.89
N CYS A 66 4.25 -6.70 7.53
CA CYS A 66 2.83 -6.40 7.31
C CYS A 66 2.63 -5.74 5.93
N ARG A 67 1.39 -5.70 5.45
CA ARG A 67 1.04 -5.05 4.17
C ARG A 67 1.55 -3.60 4.11
N THR A 68 1.31 -2.85 5.18
CA THR A 68 1.67 -1.43 5.27
C THR A 68 3.17 -1.22 5.17
N ASP A 69 3.97 -1.95 5.96
CA ASP A 69 5.43 -1.83 5.93
C ASP A 69 6.04 -2.36 4.64
N TYR A 70 5.46 -3.41 4.06
CA TYR A 70 5.88 -3.90 2.75
C TYR A 70 5.68 -2.83 1.67
N ILE A 71 4.51 -2.19 1.60
CA ILE A 71 4.23 -1.10 0.66
C ILE A 71 5.13 0.11 0.96
N ARG A 72 5.33 0.45 2.22
CA ARG A 72 6.17 1.58 2.63
C ARG A 72 7.64 1.41 2.22
N LEU A 73 8.20 0.20 2.38
CA LEU A 73 9.61 -0.07 2.10
C LEU A 73 9.88 -0.47 0.65
N PHE A 74 8.95 -1.19 0.02
CA PHE A 74 9.16 -1.84 -1.27
C PHE A 74 8.07 -1.59 -2.28
N GLY A 75 7.04 -0.81 -1.92
CA GLY A 75 6.08 -0.32 -2.88
C GLY A 75 6.79 0.58 -3.89
N HIS A 76 6.21 0.64 -5.09
CA HIS A 76 6.75 1.51 -6.12
C HIS A 76 6.45 2.95 -5.79
N THR A 77 7.50 3.75 -5.67
CA THR A 77 7.39 5.20 -5.55
C THR A 77 7.04 5.83 -6.89
N GLY A 78 6.36 6.95 -6.87
CA GLY A 78 6.10 7.80 -8.02
C GLY A 78 6.95 9.07 -7.94
N ALA A 79 6.91 9.92 -8.95
CA ALA A 79 7.49 11.26 -8.87
C ALA A 79 6.37 12.28 -9.08
N CYS A 80 6.29 13.28 -8.21
CA CYS A 80 5.28 14.32 -8.34
C CYS A 80 5.60 15.22 -9.54
N SER A 81 4.68 15.34 -10.51
CA SER A 81 4.91 16.14 -11.72
C SER A 81 5.05 17.65 -11.45
N ALA A 82 4.62 18.15 -10.27
CA ALA A 82 4.74 19.56 -9.90
C ALA A 82 6.04 19.93 -9.16
N CYS A 83 6.60 19.02 -8.33
CA CYS A 83 7.81 19.33 -7.55
C CYS A 83 9.01 18.40 -7.85
N GLY A 84 8.81 17.37 -8.67
CA GLY A 84 9.81 16.37 -9.02
C GLY A 84 10.18 15.39 -7.90
N GLN A 85 9.75 15.64 -6.66
CA GLN A 85 10.09 14.79 -5.52
C GLN A 85 9.35 13.45 -5.56
N SER A 86 9.99 12.42 -5.02
CA SER A 86 9.42 11.08 -4.94
C SER A 86 8.22 11.02 -4.01
N ILE A 87 7.14 10.41 -4.48
CA ILE A 87 5.95 10.11 -3.69
C ILE A 87 6.04 8.66 -3.18
N PRO A 88 6.06 8.43 -1.85
CA PRO A 88 5.95 7.10 -1.25
C PRO A 88 4.70 6.35 -1.72
N ALA A 89 4.80 5.03 -1.88
CA ALA A 89 3.67 4.19 -2.32
C ALA A 89 2.51 4.15 -1.32
N SER A 90 2.77 4.47 -0.04
CA SER A 90 1.78 4.55 1.03
C SER A 90 1.08 5.90 1.12
N GLU A 91 1.51 6.90 0.36
CA GLU A 91 0.93 8.24 0.38
C GLU A 91 -0.27 8.34 -0.58
N MET A 92 -1.28 9.12 -0.19
CA MET A 92 -2.37 9.50 -1.08
C MET A 92 -1.86 10.50 -2.12
N VAL A 93 -2.31 10.33 -3.36
CA VAL A 93 -1.93 11.19 -4.48
C VAL A 93 -3.15 11.71 -5.21
N MET A 94 -3.00 12.89 -5.81
CA MET A 94 -3.92 13.36 -6.84
C MET A 94 -3.45 12.83 -8.20
N ARG A 95 -4.41 12.44 -9.04
CA ARG A 95 -4.14 12.04 -10.43
C ARG A 95 -4.83 12.97 -11.42
N ALA A 96 -4.10 13.41 -12.43
CA ALA A 96 -4.67 14.17 -13.56
C ALA A 96 -3.99 13.76 -14.87
N GLN A 97 -4.78 13.23 -15.82
CA GLN A 97 -4.32 12.83 -17.16
C GLN A 97 -3.03 11.99 -17.14
N GLY A 98 -2.95 10.98 -16.27
CA GLY A 98 -1.80 10.09 -16.14
C GLY A 98 -0.64 10.61 -15.28
N ASN A 99 -0.67 11.88 -14.88
CA ASN A 99 0.30 12.45 -13.95
C ASN A 99 -0.13 12.25 -12.49
N VAL A 100 0.85 12.18 -11.59
CA VAL A 100 0.65 12.01 -10.15
C VAL A 100 1.21 13.21 -9.40
N TYR A 101 0.53 13.62 -8.34
CA TYR A 101 0.88 14.79 -7.55
C TYR A 101 0.73 14.49 -6.06
N HIS A 102 1.58 15.07 -5.22
CA HIS A 102 1.27 15.16 -3.79
C HIS A 102 -0.04 15.93 -3.60
N LEU A 103 -0.81 15.60 -2.57
CA LEU A 103 -2.04 16.34 -2.24
C LEU A 103 -1.78 17.85 -2.14
N LYS A 104 -0.68 18.25 -1.50
CA LYS A 104 -0.25 19.65 -1.35
C LYS A 104 0.26 20.32 -2.63
N CYS A 105 0.73 19.53 -3.60
CA CYS A 105 1.26 20.05 -4.86
C CYS A 105 0.17 20.17 -5.93
N PHE A 106 -1.02 19.65 -5.66
CA PHE A 106 -2.17 19.76 -6.54
C PHE A 106 -2.86 21.10 -6.31
N SER A 107 -2.24 22.17 -6.80
CA SER A 107 -2.65 23.55 -6.58
C SER A 107 -2.74 24.33 -7.88
N CYS A 108 -3.62 25.32 -7.94
CA CYS A 108 -3.71 26.22 -9.09
C CYS A 108 -2.39 26.97 -9.33
N ALA A 109 -1.93 27.03 -10.58
CA ALA A 109 -0.72 27.74 -10.95
C ALA A 109 -0.82 29.27 -10.76
N THR A 110 -2.03 29.83 -10.84
CA THR A 110 -2.32 31.26 -10.71
C THR A 110 -2.52 31.67 -9.26
N CYS A 111 -3.63 31.24 -8.61
CA CYS A 111 -3.92 31.63 -7.24
C CYS A 111 -3.21 30.80 -6.15
N ARG A 112 -2.49 29.74 -6.51
CA ARG A 112 -1.84 28.80 -5.56
C ARG A 112 -2.79 28.08 -4.60
N ASN A 113 -4.11 28.19 -4.81
CA ASN A 113 -5.08 27.45 -4.01
C ASN A 113 -4.89 25.93 -4.19
N GLN A 114 -4.75 25.22 -3.08
CA GLN A 114 -4.71 23.75 -3.08
C GLN A 114 -6.10 23.22 -3.37
N LEU A 115 -6.21 22.35 -4.38
CA LEU A 115 -7.47 21.74 -4.79
C LEU A 115 -7.65 20.41 -4.06
N VAL A 116 -8.84 20.19 -3.52
CA VAL A 116 -9.19 18.98 -2.76
C VAL A 116 -10.19 18.11 -3.54
N PRO A 117 -10.37 16.83 -3.16
CA PRO A 117 -11.34 15.95 -3.79
C PRO A 117 -12.75 16.55 -3.75
N GLY A 118 -13.38 16.65 -4.91
CA GLY A 118 -14.66 17.34 -5.07
C GLY A 118 -14.57 18.73 -5.70
N ASP A 119 -13.41 19.38 -5.66
CA ASP A 119 -13.20 20.64 -6.37
C ASP A 119 -13.23 20.43 -7.90
N ARG A 120 -13.63 21.49 -8.60
CA ARG A 120 -13.55 21.59 -10.05
C ARG A 120 -12.24 22.26 -10.46
N PHE A 121 -11.62 21.75 -11.51
CA PHE A 121 -10.34 22.27 -11.99
C PHE A 121 -10.18 22.10 -13.50
N HIS A 122 -9.27 22.88 -14.07
CA HIS A 122 -8.85 22.81 -15.46
C HIS A 122 -7.40 22.32 -15.54
N TYR A 123 -7.14 21.35 -16.42
CA TYR A 123 -5.81 20.82 -16.67
C TYR A 123 -5.40 21.13 -18.10
N VAL A 124 -4.41 22.02 -18.27
CA VAL A 124 -3.96 22.51 -19.59
C VAL A 124 -2.45 22.38 -19.68
N ASN A 125 -1.95 21.64 -20.68
CA ASN A 125 -0.52 21.46 -20.96
C ASN A 125 0.32 21.08 -19.71
N GLY A 126 -0.18 20.17 -18.87
CA GLY A 126 0.51 19.75 -17.65
C GLY A 126 0.37 20.71 -16.46
N THR A 127 -0.41 21.79 -16.60
CA THR A 127 -0.61 22.81 -15.57
C THR A 127 -2.04 22.77 -15.04
N ILE A 128 -2.19 22.90 -13.72
CA ILE A 128 -3.47 22.84 -13.01
C ILE A 128 -3.97 24.26 -12.73
N PHE A 129 -5.24 24.52 -13.01
CA PHE A 129 -5.93 25.78 -12.72
C PHE A 129 -7.22 25.50 -11.95
N CYS A 130 -7.57 26.33 -10.96
CA CYS A 130 -8.88 26.23 -10.32
C CYS A 130 -9.98 26.67 -11.29
N GLU A 131 -11.23 26.40 -10.93
CA GLU A 131 -12.41 26.84 -11.72
C GLU A 131 -12.43 28.35 -12.02
N HIS A 132 -11.92 29.19 -11.11
CA HIS A 132 -11.91 30.64 -11.26
C HIS A 132 -10.82 31.16 -12.22
N ASP A 133 -9.70 30.44 -12.35
CA ASP A 133 -8.51 30.88 -13.10
C ASP A 133 -8.41 30.20 -14.49
N ARG A 134 -9.55 29.87 -15.10
CA ARG A 134 -9.60 29.15 -16.38
C ARG A 134 -8.79 29.87 -17.48
N PRO A 135 -7.68 29.28 -17.98
CA PRO A 135 -6.94 29.88 -19.08
C PRO A 135 -7.77 29.84 -20.36
N GLY A 136 -7.99 31.01 -20.98
CA GLY A 136 -8.79 31.18 -22.20
C GLY A 136 -10.16 31.82 -22.01
N ALA A 137 -10.66 31.97 -20.78
CA ALA A 137 -11.92 32.71 -20.53
C ALA A 137 -11.80 34.20 -20.90
N ALA A 138 -10.60 34.77 -20.87
CA ALA A 138 -10.37 36.18 -21.18
C ALA A 138 -10.52 36.56 -22.66
N LEU A 139 -10.60 35.60 -23.61
CA LEU A 139 -10.62 35.94 -25.05
C LEU A 139 -11.87 35.48 -25.83
N LEU A 140 -12.87 34.85 -25.22
CA LEU A 140 -14.10 34.50 -25.94
C LEU A 140 -15.33 35.20 -25.36
N ASN A 141 -15.41 36.50 -25.63
CA ASN A 141 -16.68 37.24 -25.65
C ASN A 141 -17.33 37.18 -27.04
N THR A 142 -17.07 36.11 -27.82
CA THR A 142 -17.64 35.90 -29.14
C THR A 142 -18.31 34.53 -29.21
N HIS A 143 -19.62 34.62 -29.34
CA HIS A 143 -20.57 33.61 -29.78
C HIS A 143 -19.98 32.59 -30.78
N LEU A 144 -20.43 31.34 -30.66
CA LEU A 144 -20.16 30.14 -31.47
C LEU A 144 -18.94 29.27 -31.11
N GLN A 145 -19.28 27.98 -30.98
CA GLN A 145 -18.43 26.79 -31.02
C GLN A 145 -17.73 26.45 -29.71
N SER A 146 -18.50 25.71 -28.91
CA SER A 146 -18.01 24.70 -27.97
C SER A 146 -16.98 23.79 -28.66
N ASN A 147 -15.73 24.21 -28.70
CA ASN A 147 -14.64 23.25 -28.75
C ASN A 147 -14.77 22.38 -27.50
N PRO A 148 -14.68 21.04 -27.59
CA PRO A 148 -15.07 20.16 -26.51
C PRO A 148 -14.16 20.43 -25.32
N VAL A 149 -14.69 21.23 -24.40
CA VAL A 149 -14.20 21.39 -23.06
C VAL A 149 -14.15 19.98 -22.52
N LEU A 150 -12.94 19.45 -22.32
CA LEU A 150 -12.79 18.16 -21.65
C LEU A 150 -13.63 18.25 -20.36
N PRO A 151 -14.51 17.26 -20.13
CA PRO A 151 -15.51 17.36 -19.09
C PRO A 151 -14.83 17.67 -17.76
N ASP A 152 -15.50 18.53 -17.00
CA ASP A 152 -15.13 18.95 -15.65
C ASP A 152 -14.49 17.79 -14.89
N GLN A 153 -13.18 17.87 -14.65
CA GLN A 153 -12.48 16.79 -13.98
C GLN A 153 -12.75 16.94 -12.49
N LYS A 154 -13.47 15.99 -11.90
CA LYS A 154 -13.58 15.90 -10.44
C LYS A 154 -12.24 15.44 -9.89
N VAL A 155 -11.67 16.20 -8.96
CA VAL A 155 -10.46 15.79 -8.25
C VAL A 155 -10.72 14.42 -7.58
N SER A 156 -9.88 13.44 -7.93
CA SER A 156 -9.87 12.12 -7.32
C SER A 156 -8.53 11.89 -6.64
N GLU A 157 -8.59 11.64 -5.34
CA GLU A 157 -7.46 11.12 -4.58
C GLU A 157 -7.46 9.60 -4.63
N GLY A 158 -6.29 9.00 -4.52
CA GLY A 158 -6.17 7.57 -4.32
C GLY A 158 -4.75 7.18 -3.93
N LEU A 159 -4.58 5.96 -3.44
CA LEU A 159 -3.24 5.45 -3.19
C LEU A 159 -2.50 5.33 -4.53
N LEU A 160 -1.20 5.61 -4.56
CA LEU A 160 -0.40 5.58 -5.79
C LEU A 160 -0.51 4.24 -6.55
N LYS A 161 -0.89 3.15 -5.87
CA LYS A 161 -1.37 1.92 -6.51
C LYS A 161 -2.60 1.37 -5.78
N ASP A 162 -3.73 1.29 -6.49
CA ASP A 162 -4.90 0.50 -6.07
C ASP A 162 -4.60 -1.00 -6.21
N SER A 163 -4.06 -1.56 -5.13
CA SER A 163 -4.26 -2.88 -4.51
C SER A 163 -4.27 -4.20 -5.30
N SER A 164 -4.33 -4.27 -6.63
CA SER A 164 -4.47 -5.58 -7.33
C SER A 164 -3.18 -6.06 -8.02
N SER A 165 -2.43 -5.20 -8.70
CA SER A 165 -1.31 -5.63 -9.55
C SER A 165 -0.03 -5.99 -8.80
N LEU A 166 0.15 -5.52 -7.55
CA LEU A 166 1.32 -5.87 -6.75
C LEU A 166 1.20 -7.25 -6.10
N LEU A 167 -0.01 -7.76 -5.86
CA LEU A 167 -0.18 -9.07 -5.22
C LEU A 167 0.14 -10.22 -6.18
N LEU A 168 -0.12 -10.02 -7.48
CA LEU A 168 0.08 -11.04 -8.50
C LEU A 168 1.54 -11.25 -8.89
N SER A 169 2.41 -10.23 -8.77
CA SER A 169 3.85 -10.36 -9.06
C SER A 169 4.72 -10.63 -7.84
N CYS A 170 4.13 -10.60 -6.64
CA CYS A 170 4.86 -10.77 -5.40
C CYS A 170 5.00 -12.27 -5.11
N THR A 171 6.14 -12.86 -5.48
CA THR A 171 6.61 -14.20 -5.05
C THR A 171 6.75 -14.37 -3.53
N TYR A 172 6.23 -13.41 -2.78
CA TYR A 172 6.46 -13.16 -1.37
C TYR A 172 5.15 -12.92 -0.60
N PHE A 173 4.01 -13.03 -1.26
CA PHE A 173 2.69 -12.96 -0.64
C PHE A 173 2.33 -14.32 -0.06
N TYR A 174 2.08 -14.38 1.25
CA TYR A 174 1.67 -15.60 1.92
C TYR A 174 0.36 -15.40 2.66
N SER A 175 -0.61 -16.28 2.39
CA SER A 175 -1.85 -16.36 3.16
C SER A 175 -1.58 -17.04 4.51
N LEU A 176 -2.08 -16.45 5.59
CA LEU A 176 -2.09 -17.09 6.90
C LEU A 176 -3.29 -18.03 7.00
N LYS A 177 -3.01 -19.32 7.23
CA LYS A 177 -4.05 -20.29 7.60
C LYS A 177 -4.04 -20.49 9.11
N PHE A 178 -5.12 -20.08 9.77
CA PHE A 178 -5.40 -20.48 11.13
C PHE A 178 -5.78 -21.96 11.13
N THR A 179 -4.95 -22.79 11.76
CA THR A 179 -5.26 -24.20 11.93
C THR A 179 -5.55 -24.47 13.40
N ARG A 180 -6.66 -25.16 13.67
CA ARG A 180 -6.88 -25.80 14.97
C ARG A 180 -5.98 -27.03 15.05
N ARG A 181 -5.43 -27.32 16.21
CA ARG A 181 -4.84 -28.63 16.48
C ARG A 181 -5.99 -29.65 16.49
N LEU A 182 -5.96 -30.61 15.57
CA LEU A 182 -6.64 -31.89 15.78
C LEU A 182 -5.71 -32.63 16.75
N ASP A 183 -6.20 -32.86 17.95
CA ASP A 183 -5.56 -33.71 18.96
C ASP A 183 -5.20 -35.10 18.38
#